data_AF-A0A9P0CXI5-F1
#
_entry.id   AF-A0A9P0CXI5-F1
#
_cell.length_a   1.000
_cell.length_b   1.000
_cell.length_c   1.000
_cell.angle_alpha   90.00
_cell.angle_beta   90.00
_cell.angle_gamma   90.00
#
_symmetry.space_group_name_H-M   'P 1'
#
loop_
_entity.id
_entity.type
_entity.pdbx_description
1 polymer ?
#
loop_
_entity_poly.entity_id
_entity_poly.type
_entity_poly.pdbx_seq_one_letter_code
_entity_poly.pdbx_strand_id
1 'polypeptide(L)'
;MCALADFVLKTFEIYYRKRLLHFANSRSRKMTLDYQKFFKRSKNITEVIQVDKKTFKVQTEQTLEYYVVDSEIGFCTYSSGSGGRFCKHLLAVENKYGIIFKSSLLLTEKDRQQLAYLALGKGIPLSFFENINPPVHDGSSIEHTSDQTTPQQVE
;
A
#
# COMPACT_ATOMS: atom_id res chain seq x y z
N MET A 1 13.83 -11.64 -35.51
CA MET A 1 13.41 -12.04 -34.15
C MET A 1 14.29 -11.37 -33.09
N CYS A 2 14.29 -10.03 -33.00
CA CYS A 2 15.09 -9.31 -31.97
C CYS A 2 14.31 -8.21 -31.24
N ALA A 3 13.13 -7.81 -31.72
CA ALA A 3 12.39 -6.69 -31.12
C ALA A 3 11.96 -6.95 -29.66
N LEU A 4 11.57 -8.19 -29.32
CA LEU A 4 11.23 -8.54 -27.93
C LEU A 4 12.46 -8.50 -27.03
N ALA A 5 13.60 -9.04 -27.49
CA ALA A 5 14.84 -9.01 -26.74
C ALA A 5 15.34 -7.57 -26.54
N ASP A 6 15.32 -6.74 -27.58
CA ASP A 6 15.66 -5.31 -27.47
C ASP A 6 14.72 -4.55 -26.53
N PHE A 7 13.42 -4.86 -26.57
CA PHE A 7 12.44 -4.26 -25.65
C PHE A 7 12.71 -4.65 -24.19
N VAL A 8 12.93 -5.93 -23.91
CA VAL A 8 13.22 -6.43 -22.57
C VAL A 8 14.55 -5.86 -22.03
N LEU A 9 15.58 -5.80 -22.87
CA LEU A 9 16.91 -5.37 -22.44
C LEU A 9 17.08 -3.85 -22.32
N LYS A 10 16.41 -3.05 -23.17
CA LYS A 10 16.62 -1.59 -23.21
C LYS A 10 15.41 -0.81 -22.73
N THR A 11 14.22 -1.17 -23.18
CA THR A 11 13.01 -0.38 -22.91
C THR A 11 12.42 -0.69 -21.54
N PHE A 12 12.49 -1.94 -21.11
CA PHE A 12 11.89 -2.41 -19.86
C PHE A 12 12.49 -1.71 -18.63
N GLU A 13 13.82 -1.66 -18.54
CA GLU A 13 14.52 -0.98 -17.44
C GLU A 13 14.15 0.51 -17.39
N ILE A 14 14.20 1.20 -18.52
CA ILE A 14 13.85 2.63 -18.62
C ILE A 14 12.38 2.85 -18.23
N TYR A 15 11.48 1.97 -18.66
CA TYR A 15 10.06 2.05 -18.33
C TYR A 15 9.82 1.92 -16.82
N TYR A 16 10.37 0.88 -16.18
CA TYR A 16 10.19 0.68 -14.74
C TYR A 16 10.86 1.78 -13.94
N ARG A 17 12.06 2.22 -14.31
CA ARG A 17 12.73 3.35 -13.69
C ARG A 17 11.88 4.62 -13.70
N LYS A 18 11.33 4.99 -14.87
CA LYS A 18 10.43 6.15 -15.00
C LYS A 18 9.16 5.97 -14.16
N ARG A 19 8.59 4.77 -14.15
CA ARG A 19 7.37 4.44 -13.39
C ARG A 19 7.59 4.54 -11.89
N LEU A 20 8.69 3.99 -11.37
CA LEU A 20 9.08 4.09 -9.96
C LEU A 20 9.30 5.56 -9.56
N LEU A 21 10.03 6.33 -10.37
CA LEU A 21 10.24 7.76 -10.13
C LEU A 21 8.96 8.58 -10.17
N HIS A 22 7.99 8.23 -11.02
CA HIS A 22 6.69 8.88 -11.03
C HIS A 22 5.98 8.77 -9.68
N PHE A 23 6.06 7.60 -9.04
CA PHE A 23 5.51 7.37 -7.71
C PHE A 23 6.37 7.99 -6.60
N ALA A 24 7.69 7.85 -6.66
CA ALA A 24 8.61 8.40 -5.66
C ALA A 24 8.52 9.93 -5.54
N ASN A 25 8.37 10.63 -6.67
CA ASN A 25 8.28 12.09 -6.67
C ASN A 25 6.93 12.62 -6.14
N SER A 26 5.92 11.76 -5.92
CA SER A 26 4.58 12.13 -5.44
C SER A 26 3.88 13.32 -6.14
N ARG A 27 4.28 13.64 -7.38
CA ARG A 27 3.68 14.75 -8.15
C ARG A 27 2.29 14.42 -8.69
N SER A 28 1.82 13.18 -8.54
CA SER A 28 0.53 12.73 -9.05
C SER A 28 -0.55 12.79 -7.96
N ARG A 29 -1.36 13.86 -7.98
CA ARG A 29 -2.57 13.97 -7.13
C ARG A 29 -3.57 12.83 -7.37
N LYS A 30 -3.44 12.09 -8.48
CA LYS A 30 -4.35 11.01 -8.84
C LYS A 30 -4.48 9.96 -7.75
N MET A 31 -3.36 9.51 -7.15
CA MET A 31 -3.39 8.48 -6.11
C MET A 31 -4.13 8.95 -4.85
N THR A 32 -3.86 10.19 -4.41
CA THR A 32 -4.58 10.81 -3.30
C THR A 32 -6.07 10.97 -3.59
N LEU A 33 -6.43 11.42 -4.80
CA LEU A 33 -7.83 11.58 -5.20
C LEU A 33 -8.53 10.22 -5.29
N ASP A 34 -7.87 9.19 -5.81
CA ASP A 34 -8.42 7.85 -5.90
C ASP A 34 -8.60 7.24 -4.50
N TYR A 35 -7.65 7.43 -3.59
CA TYR A 35 -7.80 7.07 -2.17
C TYR A 35 -9.02 7.76 -1.54
N GLN A 36 -9.17 9.08 -1.73
CA GLN A 36 -10.33 9.82 -1.23
C GLN A 36 -11.66 9.33 -1.83
N LYS A 37 -11.67 8.92 -3.11
CA LYS A 37 -12.85 8.30 -3.72
C LYS A 37 -13.19 6.97 -3.05
N PHE A 38 -12.20 6.13 -2.79
CA PHE A 38 -12.42 4.88 -2.06
C PHE A 38 -12.88 5.14 -0.63
N PHE A 39 -12.33 6.16 0.05
CA PHE A 39 -12.72 6.55 1.40
C PHE A 39 -14.19 6.98 1.48
N LYS A 40 -14.66 7.74 0.49
CA LYS A 40 -16.08 8.08 0.40
C LYS A 40 -16.95 6.84 0.19
N ARG A 41 -16.49 5.89 -0.61
CA ARG A 41 -17.22 4.64 -0.92
C ARG A 41 -17.16 3.60 0.21
N SER A 42 -16.11 3.60 1.02
CA SER A 42 -15.96 2.68 2.14
C SER A 42 -16.91 3.00 3.28
N LYS A 43 -17.51 4.20 3.32
CA LYS A 43 -18.57 4.54 4.28
C LYS A 43 -19.84 3.70 4.08
N ASN A 44 -20.07 3.18 2.88
CA ASN A 44 -21.24 2.34 2.57
C ASN A 44 -21.01 0.86 2.93
N ILE A 45 -19.97 0.57 3.72
CA ILE A 45 -19.66 -0.77 4.21
C ILE A 45 -20.28 -0.90 5.59
N THR A 46 -21.23 -1.82 5.70
CA THR A 46 -22.04 -2.00 6.91
C THR A 46 -21.27 -2.78 7.96
N GLU A 47 -20.62 -3.86 7.54
CA GLU A 47 -19.97 -4.78 8.46
C GLU A 47 -18.60 -5.22 7.93
N VAL A 48 -17.67 -5.34 8.88
CA VAL A 48 -16.34 -5.90 8.68
C VAL A 48 -16.10 -6.85 9.84
N ILE A 49 -16.03 -8.15 9.55
CA ILE A 49 -15.90 -9.21 10.54
C ILE A 49 -14.54 -9.87 10.33
N GLN A 50 -13.74 -9.93 11.38
CA GLN A 50 -12.51 -10.72 11.36
C GLN A 50 -12.86 -12.19 11.54
N VAL A 51 -12.47 -13.03 10.57
CA VAL A 51 -12.71 -14.49 10.61
C VAL A 51 -11.48 -15.21 11.13
N ASP A 52 -10.31 -14.76 10.69
CA ASP A 52 -9.02 -15.29 11.11
C ASP A 52 -8.03 -14.12 11.34
N LYS A 53 -6.83 -14.41 11.83
CA LYS A 53 -5.77 -13.40 12.02
C LYS A 53 -5.51 -12.59 10.75
N LYS A 54 -5.62 -13.23 9.57
CA LYS A 54 -5.27 -12.61 8.29
C LYS A 54 -6.47 -12.34 7.38
N THR A 55 -7.63 -12.92 7.67
CA THR A 55 -8.78 -12.94 6.77
C THR A 55 -9.98 -12.22 7.36
N PHE A 56 -10.60 -11.36 6.55
CA PHE A 56 -11.72 -10.51 6.93
C PHE A 56 -12.88 -10.71 5.96
N LYS A 57 -14.11 -10.73 6.48
CA LYS A 57 -15.35 -10.68 5.71
C LYS A 57 -15.89 -9.26 5.73
N VAL A 58 -16.23 -8.73 4.57
CA VAL A 58 -16.69 -7.35 4.38
C VAL A 58 -18.03 -7.36 3.66
N GLN A 59 -19.04 -6.71 4.23
CA GLN A 59 -20.37 -6.59 3.65
C GLN A 59 -20.67 -5.15 3.25
N THR A 60 -21.30 -4.96 2.09
CA THR A 60 -21.70 -3.65 1.58
C THR A 60 -23.22 -3.51 1.69
N GLU A 61 -23.74 -2.31 1.97
CA GLU A 61 -25.18 -2.06 2.08
C GLU A 61 -25.99 -2.51 0.84
N GLN A 62 -25.37 -2.44 -0.34
CA GLN A 62 -26.03 -2.75 -1.62
C GLN A 62 -26.19 -4.25 -1.90
N THR A 63 -25.45 -5.11 -1.19
CA THR A 63 -25.39 -6.55 -1.47
C THR A 63 -25.36 -7.35 -0.17
N LEU A 64 -26.24 -8.34 -0.03
CA LEU A 64 -26.21 -9.30 1.08
C LEU A 64 -25.00 -10.25 1.03
N GLU A 65 -24.16 -10.15 0.00
CA GLU A 65 -22.96 -10.97 -0.17
C GLU A 65 -21.78 -10.44 0.65
N TYR A 66 -21.01 -11.37 1.22
CA TYR A 66 -19.75 -11.10 1.89
C TYR A 66 -18.57 -11.24 0.93
N TYR A 67 -17.72 -10.21 0.90
CA TYR A 67 -16.43 -10.27 0.23
C TYR A 67 -15.34 -10.66 1.21
N VAL A 68 -14.37 -11.45 0.76
CA VAL A 68 -13.24 -11.87 1.58
C VAL A 68 -12.05 -10.99 1.25
N VAL A 69 -11.40 -10.49 2.30
CA VAL A 69 -10.16 -9.72 2.25
C VAL A 69 -9.06 -10.51 2.95
N ASP A 70 -7.93 -10.66 2.28
CA ASP A 70 -6.70 -11.20 2.85
C ASP A 70 -5.70 -10.07 3.09
N SER A 71 -5.35 -9.87 4.35
CA SER A 71 -4.44 -8.82 4.80
C SER A 71 -2.96 -9.09 4.52
N GLU A 72 -2.55 -10.35 4.41
CA GLU A 72 -1.15 -10.71 4.18
C GLU A 72 -0.73 -10.35 2.75
N ILE A 73 -1.59 -10.66 1.78
CA ILE A 73 -1.33 -10.42 0.36
C ILE A 73 -2.03 -9.16 -0.18
N GLY A 74 -2.88 -8.51 0.61
CA GLY A 74 -3.63 -7.31 0.18
C GLY A 74 -4.62 -7.60 -0.95
N PHE A 75 -5.34 -8.71 -0.82
CA PHE A 75 -6.27 -9.21 -1.84
C PHE A 75 -7.73 -9.07 -1.39
N CYS A 76 -8.62 -8.86 -2.35
CA CYS A 76 -10.06 -8.88 -2.12
C CYS A 76 -10.77 -9.69 -3.21
N THR A 77 -11.77 -10.49 -2.85
CA THR A 77 -12.55 -11.30 -3.79
C THR A 77 -13.50 -10.49 -4.68
N TYR A 78 -13.74 -9.21 -4.37
CA TYR A 78 -14.54 -8.34 -5.23
C TYR A 78 -13.88 -8.12 -6.59
N SER A 79 -14.66 -8.05 -7.67
CA SER A 79 -14.16 -7.95 -9.05
C SER A 79 -13.21 -6.78 -9.31
N SER A 80 -13.31 -5.67 -8.57
CA SER A 80 -12.36 -4.56 -8.71
C SER A 80 -11.09 -4.73 -7.89
N GLY A 81 -11.11 -5.61 -6.89
CA GLY A 81 -9.97 -5.94 -6.01
C GLY A 81 -9.24 -7.22 -6.42
N SER A 82 -9.85 -8.03 -7.29
CA SER A 82 -9.22 -9.24 -7.83
C SER A 82 -7.92 -8.86 -8.56
N GLY A 83 -6.83 -9.57 -8.24
CA GLY A 83 -5.48 -9.27 -8.71
C GLY A 83 -4.68 -8.28 -7.84
N GLY A 84 -5.09 -8.04 -6.59
CA GLY A 84 -4.31 -7.23 -5.63
C GLY A 84 -4.45 -5.72 -5.82
N ARG A 85 -5.52 -5.28 -6.52
CA ARG A 85 -5.81 -3.85 -6.69
C ARG A 85 -6.45 -3.31 -5.41
N PHE A 86 -6.04 -2.10 -5.04
CA PHE A 86 -6.64 -1.39 -3.92
C PHE A 86 -8.13 -1.10 -4.19
N CYS A 87 -9.00 -1.43 -3.23
CA CYS A 87 -10.44 -1.32 -3.35
C CYS A 87 -11.08 -0.78 -2.06
N LYS A 88 -12.37 -0.43 -2.13
CA LYS A 88 -13.12 0.07 -0.96
C LYS A 88 -13.16 -0.91 0.22
N HIS A 89 -13.12 -2.22 -0.04
CA HIS A 89 -13.15 -3.25 1.00
C HIS A 89 -11.82 -3.36 1.75
N LEU A 90 -10.68 -3.29 1.03
CA LEU A 90 -9.36 -3.20 1.64
C LEU A 90 -9.28 -1.95 2.53
N LEU A 91 -9.75 -0.82 2.03
CA LEU A 91 -9.76 0.42 2.80
C LEU A 91 -10.65 0.36 4.06
N ALA A 92 -11.79 -0.36 4.02
CA ALA A 92 -12.60 -0.54 5.22
C ALA A 92 -11.90 -1.38 6.29
N VAL A 93 -11.14 -2.40 5.88
CA VAL A 93 -10.30 -3.17 6.81
C VAL A 93 -9.18 -2.30 7.37
N GLU A 94 -8.52 -1.50 6.53
CA GLU A 94 -7.48 -0.54 6.94
C GLU A 94 -7.99 0.46 7.97
N ASN A 95 -9.16 1.07 7.72
CA ASN A 95 -9.76 2.03 8.65
C ASN A 95 -10.26 1.39 9.95
N LYS A 96 -10.76 0.15 9.93
CA LYS A 96 -11.33 -0.48 11.13
C LYS A 96 -10.28 -1.11 12.03
N TYR A 97 -9.23 -1.69 11.44
CA TYR A 97 -8.21 -2.46 12.16
C TYR A 97 -6.84 -1.78 12.19
N GLY A 98 -6.69 -0.61 11.57
CA GLY A 98 -5.41 0.13 11.50
C GLY A 98 -4.35 -0.57 10.64
N ILE A 99 -4.75 -1.47 9.74
CA ILE A 99 -3.83 -2.26 8.91
C ILE A 99 -3.49 -1.49 7.63
N ILE A 100 -2.26 -1.04 7.49
CA ILE A 100 -1.78 -0.38 6.27
C ILE A 100 -1.36 -1.44 5.25
N PHE A 101 -2.09 -1.52 4.14
CA PHE A 101 -1.77 -2.46 3.07
C PHE A 101 -0.60 -1.97 2.21
N LYS A 102 0.26 -2.88 1.76
CA LYS A 102 1.32 -2.57 0.76
C LYS A 102 0.77 -2.08 -0.57
N SER A 103 -0.48 -2.47 -0.89
CA SER A 103 -1.21 -1.99 -2.07
C SER A 103 -1.89 -0.64 -1.86
N SER A 104 -1.73 -0.01 -0.68
CA SER A 104 -2.33 1.28 -0.39
C SER A 104 -1.85 2.34 -1.39
N LEU A 105 -2.78 3.22 -1.75
CA LEU A 105 -2.51 4.31 -2.70
C LEU A 105 -1.78 5.48 -2.03
N LEU A 106 -1.74 5.52 -0.70
CA LEU A 106 -0.99 6.51 0.06
C LEU A 106 0.42 5.98 0.33
N LEU A 107 1.40 6.57 -0.35
CA LEU A 107 2.80 6.25 -0.13
C LEU A 107 3.35 7.08 1.03
N THR A 108 3.94 6.40 2.00
CA THR A 108 4.70 7.05 3.06
C THR A 108 5.98 7.67 2.50
N GLU A 109 6.62 8.53 3.29
CA GLU A 109 7.94 9.06 2.95
C GLU A 109 8.97 7.94 2.69
N LYS A 110 8.97 6.94 3.57
CA LYS A 110 9.84 5.76 3.47
C LYS A 110 9.59 5.01 2.16
N ASP A 111 8.33 4.83 1.75
CA ASP A 111 8.00 4.17 0.50
C ASP A 111 8.56 4.96 -0.70
N ARG A 112 8.46 6.29 -0.68
CA ARG A 112 9.00 7.14 -1.75
C ARG A 112 10.52 7.09 -1.84
N GLN A 113 11.19 7.13 -0.69
CA GLN A 113 12.64 6.96 -0.59
C GLN A 113 13.08 5.59 -1.13
N GLN A 114 12.36 4.52 -0.79
CA GLN A 114 12.62 3.18 -1.32
C GLN A 114 12.41 3.10 -2.83
N LEU A 115 11.31 3.66 -3.35
CA LEU A 115 11.04 3.69 -4.79
C LEU A 115 12.11 4.51 -5.55
N ALA A 116 12.57 5.62 -4.98
CA ALA A 116 13.67 6.41 -5.54
C ALA A 116 14.99 5.61 -5.55
N TYR A 117 15.30 4.93 -4.44
CA TYR A 117 16.48 4.09 -4.32
C TYR A 117 16.47 2.96 -5.36
N LEU A 118 15.34 2.28 -5.53
CA LEU A 118 15.18 1.24 -6.56
C LEU A 118 15.36 1.78 -7.97
N ALA A 119 14.97 3.03 -8.23
CA ALA A 119 15.02 3.61 -9.57
C ALA A 119 16.38 4.25 -9.92
N LEU A 120 17.12 4.75 -8.93
CA LEU A 120 18.34 5.54 -9.15
C LEU A 120 19.60 4.92 -8.55
N GLY A 121 19.45 3.96 -7.63
CA GLY A 121 20.55 3.32 -6.93
C GLY A 121 21.04 4.11 -5.70
N LYS A 122 22.29 3.83 -5.30
CA LYS A 122 22.94 4.47 -4.13
C LYS A 122 23.31 5.92 -4.43
N GLY A 123 23.37 6.76 -3.39
CA GLY A 123 23.84 8.15 -3.48
C GLY A 123 22.76 9.21 -3.75
N ILE A 124 21.48 8.83 -3.68
CA ILE A 124 20.38 9.80 -3.78
C ILE A 124 20.19 10.58 -2.47
N PRO A 125 19.90 11.89 -2.54
CA PRO A 125 19.55 12.66 -1.35
C PRO A 125 18.14 12.28 -0.89
N LEU A 126 18.05 11.46 0.17
CA LEU A 126 16.76 11.00 0.73
C LEU A 126 15.89 12.16 1.23
N SER A 127 16.52 13.25 1.67
CA SER A 127 15.85 14.48 2.11
C SER A 127 15.02 15.15 1.02
N PHE A 128 15.32 14.90 -0.26
CA PHE A 128 14.49 15.39 -1.36
C PHE A 128 13.07 14.78 -1.36
N PHE A 129 12.91 13.59 -0.77
CA PHE A 129 11.64 12.86 -0.73
C PHE A 129 10.87 13.02 0.59
N GLU A 130 11.41 13.80 1.53
CA GLU A 130 10.76 14.15 2.79
C GLU A 130 9.44 14.93 2.54
N ASN A 131 8.49 14.78 3.46
CA ASN A 131 7.28 15.60 3.38
C ASN A 131 7.63 17.06 3.71
N ILE A 132 7.16 18.00 2.87
CA ILE A 132 7.35 19.44 3.10
C ILE A 132 6.72 19.89 4.42
N ASN A 133 5.59 19.29 4.79
CA ASN A 133 4.94 19.50 6.07
C ASN A 133 4.99 18.18 6.85
N PRO A 134 5.45 18.17 8.12
CA PRO A 134 5.36 16.99 8.94
C PRO A 134 3.88 16.58 9.09
N PRO A 135 3.58 15.28 9.16
CA PRO A 135 2.22 14.83 9.44
C PRO A 135 1.78 15.47 10.76
N VAL A 136 0.62 16.14 10.74
CA VAL A 136 -0.01 16.65 11.96
C VAL A 136 -0.28 15.43 12.84
N HIS A 137 0.42 15.34 13.96
CA HIS A 137 0.15 14.35 15.00
C HIS A 137 -1.19 14.71 15.65
N ASP A 138 -2.31 14.28 15.07
CA ASP A 138 -3.51 14.05 15.86
C ASP A 138 -3.22 12.82 16.72
N GLY A 139 -3.08 13.04 18.03
CA GLY A 139 -2.50 12.12 19.01
C GLY A 139 -3.21 10.77 19.15
N SER A 140 -2.98 9.86 18.22
CA SER A 140 -3.17 8.42 18.39
C SER A 140 -1.84 7.72 18.10
N SER A 141 -0.94 7.80 19.07
CA SER A 141 0.29 7.02 19.10
C SER A 141 -0.05 5.53 19.09
N ILE A 142 0.40 4.79 18.08
CA ILE A 142 0.65 3.36 18.24
C ILE A 142 2.16 3.20 18.13
N GLU A 143 2.78 3.14 19.30
CA GLU A 143 4.18 2.87 19.50
C GLU A 143 4.52 1.48 18.96
N HIS A 144 5.53 1.41 18.10
CA HIS A 144 6.19 0.16 17.75
C HIS A 144 7.14 -0.23 18.88
N THR A 145 6.68 -1.03 19.83
CA THR A 145 7.57 -1.85 20.66
C THR A 145 8.05 -3.04 19.84
N SER A 146 9.24 -2.89 19.25
CA SER A 146 10.05 -4.03 18.84
C SER A 146 10.72 -4.62 20.09
N ASP A 147 10.10 -5.61 20.71
CA ASP A 147 10.79 -6.40 21.73
C ASP A 147 11.84 -7.29 21.06
N GLN A 148 13.09 -7.02 21.44
CA GLN A 148 14.24 -7.87 21.21
C GLN A 148 14.12 -9.08 22.14
N THR A 149 14.23 -10.30 21.61
CA THR A 149 14.54 -11.47 22.44
C THR A 149 15.63 -12.28 21.75
N THR A 150 16.86 -12.02 22.16
CA THR A 150 18.05 -12.81 21.88
C THR A 150 17.96 -14.13 22.65
N PRO A 151 18.19 -15.31 22.04
CA PRO A 151 18.47 -16.52 22.80
C PRO A 151 19.94 -16.54 23.21
N GLN A 152 20.18 -16.51 24.52
CA GLN A 152 21.48 -16.85 25.12
C GLN A 152 21.84 -18.30 24.79
N GLN A 153 23.05 -18.52 24.27
CA GLN A 153 23.68 -19.83 24.25
C GLN A 153 24.36 -20.05 25.61
N VAL A 154 23.99 -21.15 26.27
CA VAL A 154 24.68 -21.67 27.46
C VAL A 154 25.73 -22.65 26.95
N GLU A 155 27.01 -22.32 27.19
CA GLU A 155 28.10 -23.30 27.26
C GLU A 155 28.10 -23.97 28.64
#